data_AF-A0A5R9GCW8-F1
#
_entry.id   AF-A0A5R9GCW8-F1
#
_cell.length_a   1.000
_cell.length_b   1.000
_cell.length_c   1.000
_cell.angle_alpha   90.00
_cell.angle_beta   90.00
_cell.angle_gamma   90.00
#
_symmetry.space_group_name_H-M   'P 1'
#
loop_
_entity.id
_entity.type
_entity.pdbx_description
1 polymer ?
#
loop_
_entity_poly.entity_id
_entity_poly.type
_entity_poly.pdbx_seq_one_letter_code
_entity_poly.pdbx_strand_id
1 'polypeptide(L)'
;MKQQWTLIFGLLFALVIAVFSVVNVESVPVDYVFGSAFLPLILVILGSALAGGFVVGLFGTIRIVRLNRRIRSLEREAQLAKDLPSAPVAPSPDAPSPEAVVSAGEDTK
;
A
#
# COMPACT_ATOMS: atom_id res chain seq x y z
N MET A 1 -11.22 -9.13 -20.28
CA MET A 1 -11.28 -10.58 -19.94
C MET A 1 -11.15 -10.89 -18.44
N LYS A 2 -10.18 -10.33 -17.68
CA LYS A 2 -9.98 -10.65 -16.25
C LYS A 2 -11.23 -10.50 -15.35
N GLN A 3 -12.03 -9.46 -15.56
CA GLN A 3 -13.22 -9.19 -14.73
C GLN A 3 -14.33 -10.23 -14.92
N GLN A 4 -14.50 -10.79 -16.12
CA GLN A 4 -15.47 -11.87 -16.38
C GLN A 4 -15.07 -13.16 -15.68
N TRP A 5 -13.76 -13.49 -15.67
CA TRP A 5 -13.25 -14.63 -14.92
C TRP A 5 -13.49 -14.46 -13.42
N THR A 6 -13.28 -13.27 -12.85
CA THR A 6 -13.61 -12.99 -11.45
C THR A 6 -15.08 -13.22 -11.14
N LEU A 7 -16.00 -12.79 -12.03
CA LEU A 7 -17.44 -13.02 -11.84
C LEU A 7 -17.80 -14.51 -11.89
N ILE A 8 -17.25 -15.26 -12.86
CA ILE A 8 -17.50 -16.70 -12.99
C ILE A 8 -16.99 -17.45 -11.75
N PHE A 9 -15.76 -17.18 -11.31
CA PHE A 9 -15.22 -17.81 -10.10
C PHE A 9 -15.98 -17.38 -8.84
N GLY A 10 -16.40 -16.12 -8.75
CA GLY A 10 -17.23 -15.64 -7.66
C GLY A 10 -18.58 -16.36 -7.59
N LEU A 11 -19.23 -16.57 -8.73
CA LEU A 11 -20.49 -17.30 -8.82
C LEU A 11 -20.32 -18.77 -8.44
N LEU A 12 -19.26 -19.43 -8.95
CA LEU A 12 -18.94 -20.81 -8.60
C LEU A 12 -18.67 -20.95 -7.10
N PHE A 13 -17.93 -20.02 -6.51
CA PHE A 13 -17.67 -19.98 -5.09
C PHE A 13 -18.94 -19.76 -4.26
N ALA A 14 -19.82 -18.86 -4.69
CA ALA A 14 -21.12 -18.64 -4.06
C ALA A 14 -21.99 -19.91 -4.10
N LEU A 15 -21.97 -20.66 -5.20
CA LEU A 15 -22.66 -21.95 -5.32
C LEU A 15 -22.12 -22.97 -4.30
N VAL A 16 -20.80 -23.07 -4.14
CA VAL A 16 -20.17 -23.96 -3.14
C VAL A 16 -20.61 -23.58 -1.72
N ILE A 17 -20.61 -22.29 -1.39
CA ILE A 17 -21.09 -21.81 -0.08
C ILE A 17 -22.57 -22.14 0.12
N ALA A 18 -23.41 -21.98 -0.90
CA ALA A 18 -24.84 -22.28 -0.83
C ALA A 18 -25.08 -23.77 -0.55
N VAL A 19 -24.40 -24.67 -1.27
CA VAL A 19 -24.48 -26.12 -1.04
C VAL A 19 -24.01 -26.45 0.37
N PHE A 20 -22.86 -25.90 0.80
CA PHE A 20 -22.34 -26.11 2.15
C PHE A 20 -23.33 -25.65 3.23
N SER A 21 -24.01 -24.52 2.99
CA SER A 21 -24.98 -23.96 3.95
C SER A 21 -26.22 -24.82 4.10
N VAL A 22 -26.69 -25.44 3.01
CA VAL A 22 -27.84 -26.36 3.06
C VAL A 22 -27.48 -27.67 3.77
N VAL A 23 -26.31 -28.24 3.46
CA VAL A 23 -25.87 -29.52 4.06
C VAL A 23 -25.54 -29.37 5.55
N ASN A 24 -25.01 -28.22 5.97
CA ASN A 24 -24.58 -27.97 7.35
C ASN A 24 -25.57 -27.08 8.11
N VAL A 25 -26.87 -27.14 7.76
CA VAL A 25 -27.97 -26.49 8.50
C VAL A 25 -28.29 -27.30 9.77
N GLU A 26 -27.27 -27.54 10.58
CA GLU A 26 -27.44 -28.07 11.93
C GLU A 26 -27.63 -26.91 12.89
N SER A 27 -28.77 -26.91 13.57
CA SER A 27 -29.11 -25.93 14.60
C SER A 27 -28.29 -26.22 15.85
N VAL A 28 -27.30 -25.38 16.12
CA VAL A 28 -26.46 -25.47 17.31
C VAL A 28 -26.88 -24.36 18.28
N PRO A 29 -27.02 -24.64 19.59
CA PRO A 29 -27.24 -23.59 20.57
C PRO A 29 -26.02 -22.68 20.63
N VAL A 30 -26.25 -21.38 20.44
CA VAL A 30 -25.23 -20.35 20.57
C VAL A 30 -25.56 -19.52 21.80
N ASP A 31 -24.70 -19.61 22.80
CA ASP A 31 -24.78 -18.78 23.99
C ASP A 31 -24.13 -17.43 23.71
N TYR A 32 -24.90 -16.36 23.86
CA TYR A 32 -24.46 -14.98 23.81
C TYR A 32 -24.55 -14.34 25.20
N VAL A 33 -23.97 -13.15 25.34
CA VAL A 33 -23.80 -12.47 26.64
C VAL A 33 -25.09 -12.30 27.45
N PHE A 34 -26.26 -12.31 26.78
CA PHE A 34 -27.56 -12.07 27.39
C PHE A 34 -28.62 -13.15 27.08
N GLY A 35 -28.23 -14.34 26.62
CA GLY A 35 -29.18 -15.42 26.31
C GLY A 35 -28.62 -16.49 25.37
N SER A 36 -29.49 -17.38 24.88
CA SER A 36 -29.13 -18.45 23.95
C SER A 36 -30.11 -18.53 22.77
N ALA A 37 -29.59 -18.80 21.58
CA ALA A 37 -30.38 -18.95 20.36
C ALA A 37 -29.87 -20.10 19.52
N PHE A 38 -30.78 -20.80 18.85
CA PHE A 38 -30.45 -21.88 17.94
C PHE A 38 -30.28 -21.31 16.53
N LEU A 39 -29.03 -21.22 16.08
CA LEU A 39 -28.68 -20.74 14.75
C LEU A 39 -27.88 -21.82 14.01
N PRO A 40 -28.02 -21.92 12.67
CA PRO A 40 -27.13 -22.72 11.86
C PRO A 40 -25.67 -22.30 12.07
N LEU A 41 -24.78 -23.26 12.32
CA LEU A 41 -23.36 -23.01 12.64
C LEU A 41 -22.65 -22.16 11.56
N ILE A 42 -22.99 -22.39 10.29
CA ILE A 42 -22.40 -21.64 9.17
C ILE A 42 -22.70 -20.13 9.23
N LEU A 43 -23.87 -19.73 9.72
CA LEU A 43 -24.21 -18.30 9.86
C LEU A 43 -23.34 -17.62 10.91
N VAL A 44 -23.00 -18.35 11.98
CA VAL A 44 -22.10 -17.86 13.03
C VAL A 44 -20.70 -17.69 12.46
N ILE A 45 -20.16 -18.71 11.78
CA ILE A 45 -18.81 -18.67 11.19
C ILE A 45 -18.69 -17.56 10.14
N LEU A 46 -19.64 -17.49 9.19
CA LEU A 46 -19.65 -16.45 8.16
C LEU A 46 -19.81 -15.07 8.78
N GLY A 47 -20.69 -14.90 9.77
CA GLY A 47 -20.89 -13.65 10.49
C GLY A 47 -19.62 -13.19 11.21
N SER A 48 -18.96 -14.10 11.95
CA SER A 48 -17.71 -13.81 12.65
C SER A 48 -16.56 -13.48 11.70
N ALA A 49 -16.40 -14.25 10.62
CA ALA A 49 -15.38 -14.01 9.60
C ALA A 49 -15.61 -12.67 8.89
N LEU A 50 -16.86 -12.36 8.54
CA LEU A 50 -17.24 -11.08 7.93
C LEU A 50 -16.98 -9.92 8.89
N ALA A 51 -17.35 -10.04 10.17
CA ALA A 51 -17.09 -9.02 11.17
C ALA A 51 -15.58 -8.78 11.37
N GLY A 52 -14.78 -9.85 11.49
CA GLY A 52 -13.33 -9.74 11.57
C GLY A 52 -12.72 -9.11 10.32
N GLY A 53 -13.14 -9.55 9.13
CA GLY A 53 -12.72 -8.99 7.85
C GLY A 53 -13.11 -7.52 7.69
N PHE A 54 -14.29 -7.12 8.17
CA PHE A 54 -14.75 -5.74 8.18
C PHE A 54 -13.86 -4.85 9.05
N VAL A 55 -13.54 -5.30 10.28
CA VAL A 55 -12.63 -4.58 11.18
C VAL A 55 -11.24 -4.43 10.55
N VAL A 56 -10.65 -5.53 10.08
CA VAL A 56 -9.34 -5.52 9.42
C VAL A 56 -9.35 -4.63 8.17
N GLY A 57 -10.42 -4.69 7.38
CA GLY A 57 -10.61 -3.86 6.19
C GLY A 57 -10.67 -2.37 6.52
N LEU A 58 -11.36 -1.99 7.60
CA LEU A 58 -11.44 -0.61 8.05
C LEU A 58 -10.06 -0.07 8.49
N PHE A 59 -9.36 -0.80 9.36
CA PHE A 59 -8.00 -0.43 9.79
C PHE A 59 -7.01 -0.41 8.62
N GLY A 60 -7.10 -1.39 7.72
CA GLY A 60 -6.30 -1.48 6.50
C GLY A 60 -6.51 -0.27 5.58
N THR A 61 -7.77 0.15 5.39
CA THR A 61 -8.12 1.30 4.56
C THR A 61 -7.53 2.59 5.13
N ILE A 62 -7.67 2.81 6.45
CA ILE A 62 -7.08 3.99 7.11
C ILE A 62 -5.56 4.02 6.92
N ARG A 63 -4.89 2.87 7.07
CA ARG A 63 -3.45 2.73 6.83
C ARG A 63 -3.10 3.09 5.39
N ILE A 64 -3.78 2.50 4.42
CA ILE A 64 -3.55 2.74 2.98
C ILE A 64 -3.71 4.22 2.64
N VAL A 65 -4.74 4.89 3.15
CA VAL A 65 -4.96 6.33 2.93
C VAL A 65 -3.80 7.15 3.49
N ARG A 66 -3.32 6.85 4.70
CA ARG A 66 -2.18 7.56 5.30
C ARG A 66 -0.89 7.33 4.50
N LEU A 67 -0.66 6.10 4.03
CA LEU A 67 0.50 5.77 3.20
C LEU A 67 0.44 6.54 1.87
N ASN A 68 -0.70 6.55 1.20
CA ASN A 68 -0.88 7.29 -0.05
C ASN A 68 -0.67 8.80 0.12
N ARG A 69 -1.07 9.37 1.27
CA ARG A 69 -0.78 10.79 1.58
C ARG A 69 0.71 11.05 1.72
N ARG A 70 1.46 10.15 2.38
CA ARG A 70 2.92 10.26 2.53
C ARG A 70 3.64 10.07 1.20
N ILE A 71 3.20 9.13 0.36
CA ILE A 71 3.74 8.96 -0.99
C ILE A 71 3.60 10.26 -1.77
N ARG A 72 2.41 10.87 -1.76
CA ARG A 72 2.18 12.15 -2.44
C ARG A 72 3.00 13.32 -1.88
N SER A 73 3.27 13.36 -0.58
CA SER A 73 4.12 14.42 0.00
C SER A 73 5.58 14.24 -0.40
N LEU A 74 6.10 13.01 -0.30
CA LEU A 74 7.46 12.69 -0.70
C LEU A 74 7.68 12.90 -2.21
N GLU A 75 6.71 12.55 -3.04
CA GLU A 75 6.75 12.82 -4.49
C GLU A 75 6.85 14.32 -4.79
N ARG A 76 6.14 15.17 -4.04
CA ARG A 76 6.23 16.64 -4.19
C ARG A 76 7.58 17.17 -3.75
N GLU A 77 8.09 16.74 -2.60
CA GLU A 77 9.42 17.14 -2.11
C GLU A 77 10.52 16.75 -3.09
N ALA A 78 10.44 15.54 -3.66
CA ALA A 78 11.38 15.08 -4.68
C ALA A 78 11.31 15.87 -6.00
N GLN A 79 10.14 16.40 -6.37
CA GLN A 79 9.97 17.27 -7.54
C GLN A 79 10.56 18.66 -7.25
N LEU A 80 10.22 19.28 -6.12
CA LEU A 80 10.76 20.58 -5.69
C LEU A 80 12.30 20.58 -5.60
N ALA A 81 12.90 19.49 -5.10
CA ALA A 81 14.35 19.36 -5.01
C ALA A 81 15.05 19.23 -6.38
N LYS A 82 14.35 18.72 -7.41
CA LYS A 82 14.86 18.64 -8.78
C LYS A 82 14.72 19.96 -9.55
N ASP A 83 13.71 20.75 -9.19
CA ASP A 83 13.42 22.04 -9.83
C ASP A 83 14.23 23.21 -9.21
N LEU A 84 14.86 23.01 -8.06
CA LEU A 84 15.86 23.96 -7.55
C LEU A 84 17.07 23.96 -8.51
N PRO A 85 17.47 25.13 -9.04
CA PRO A 85 18.72 25.24 -9.79
C PRO A 85 19.83 24.69 -8.91
N SER A 86 20.55 23.68 -9.39
CA SER A 86 21.80 23.25 -8.78
C SER A 86 22.61 24.50 -8.51
N ALA A 87 22.73 24.88 -7.23
CA ALA A 87 23.49 26.05 -6.84
C ALA A 87 24.84 25.94 -7.57
N PRO A 88 25.29 27.01 -8.28
CA PRO A 88 26.59 26.98 -8.92
C PRO A 88 27.56 26.47 -7.88
N VAL A 89 28.22 25.35 -8.17
CA VAL A 89 29.33 24.86 -7.35
C VAL A 89 30.27 26.04 -7.27
N ALA A 90 30.25 26.75 -6.14
CA ALA A 90 31.15 27.87 -5.93
C ALA A 90 32.54 27.28 -6.11
N PRO A 91 33.38 27.85 -6.99
CA PRO A 91 34.72 27.34 -7.17
C PRO A 91 35.38 27.36 -5.80
N SER A 92 35.82 26.18 -5.37
CA SER A 92 36.57 26.00 -4.14
C SER A 92 37.71 27.03 -4.08
N PRO A 93 37.93 27.73 -2.95
CA PRO A 93 38.92 28.80 -2.82
C PRO A 93 40.37 28.37 -3.14
N ASP A 94 40.62 27.06 -3.27
CA ASP A 94 41.95 26.47 -3.45
C ASP A 94 42.26 26.07 -4.90
N ALA A 95 41.49 26.52 -5.90
CA ALA A 95 41.89 26.35 -7.30
C ALA A 95 43.05 27.31 -7.62
N PRO A 96 44.25 26.81 -7.97
CA PRO A 96 45.40 27.68 -8.24
C PRO A 96 45.11 28.56 -9.46
N SER A 97 45.43 29.85 -9.32
CA SER A 97 45.21 30.90 -10.33
C SER A 97 45.86 30.54 -11.68
N PRO A 98 45.18 30.74 -12.83
CA PRO A 98 45.76 30.45 -14.16
C PRO A 98 46.92 31.39 -14.56
N GLU A 99 47.15 32.47 -13.82
CA GLU A 99 48.16 33.49 -14.16
C GLU A 99 49.62 33.04 -14.00
N ALA A 100 49.89 31.89 -13.38
CA ALA A 100 51.27 31.39 -13.24
C ALA A 100 51.80 30.60 -14.45
N VAL A 101 50.97 30.29 -15.46
CA VAL A 101 51.39 29.40 -16.58
C VAL A 101 51.91 30.17 -17.81
N VAL A 102 51.80 31.50 -17.86
CA VAL A 102 52.18 32.29 -19.06
C VAL A 102 53.68 32.69 -19.10
N SER A 103 54.46 32.48 -18.04
CA SER A 103 55.86 32.97 -17.98
C SER A 103 56.96 31.92 -18.19
N ALA A 104 56.65 30.65 -18.49
CA ALA A 104 57.67 29.58 -18.56
C ALA A 104 57.84 28.98 -19.97
N GLY A 105 57.75 29.82 -21.01
CA GLY A 105 57.88 29.41 -22.41
C GLY A 105 58.84 30.28 -23.24
N GLU A 106 59.76 30.99 -22.59
CA GLU A 106 60.85 31.70 -23.24
C GLU A 106 62.16 31.26 -22.56
N ASP A 107 63.19 31.01 -23.35
CA ASP A 107 64.52 30.49 -22.98
C ASP A 107 64.69 28.96 -22.87
N THR A 108 64.79 28.28 -24.03
CA THR A 108 66.03 27.54 -24.36
C THR A 108 66.15 27.32 -25.87
N LYS A 109 67.22 27.91 -26.39
CA LYS A 109 68.00 27.65 -27.61
C LYS A 109 67.93 26.23 -28.18
#